data_AF-A0A832P4S8-F1
#
_entry.id   AF-A0A832P4S8-F1
#
_cell.length_a   1.000
_cell.length_b   1.000
_cell.length_c   1.000
_cell.angle_alpha   90.00
_cell.angle_beta   90.00
_cell.angle_gamma   90.00
#
_symmetry.space_group_name_H-M   'P 1'
#
loop_
_entity.id
_entity.type
_entity.pdbx_description
1 polymer ?
#
loop_
_entity_poly.entity_id
_entity_poly.type
_entity_poly.pdbx_seq_one_letter_code
_entity_poly.pdbx_strand_id
1 'polypeptide(L)'
;MENFGMSMLWFWICYIIVTLVGIGHTVFNIYVLKMSPMDKNSMGEGYEKTKPWHPLYNIILFSIFGYLYMNGLVEPTWQEAIITGAIWAGICIVFDVFGWVLIKHPWSLSFKEFYIDYQPWITLIYIAIFL
;
A
#
# COMPACT_ATOMS: atom_id res chain seq x y z
N MET A 1 12.08 -2.61 -18.65
CA MET A 1 12.27 -3.22 -17.33
C MET A 1 13.44 -4.17 -17.38
N GLU A 2 14.60 -3.71 -16.95
CA GLU A 2 15.80 -4.53 -16.82
C GLU A 2 15.67 -5.40 -15.56
N ASN A 3 16.04 -6.68 -15.63
CA ASN A 3 16.01 -7.57 -14.46
C ASN A 3 14.64 -7.62 -13.70
N PHE A 4 13.58 -7.90 -14.45
CA PHE A 4 12.19 -8.00 -13.94
C PHE A 4 12.05 -8.87 -12.67
N GLY A 5 12.78 -9.99 -12.59
CA GLY A 5 12.74 -10.88 -11.42
C GLY A 5 13.19 -10.18 -10.13
N MET A 6 14.25 -9.38 -10.20
CA MET A 6 14.72 -8.57 -9.09
C MET A 6 13.72 -7.46 -8.74
N SER A 7 13.11 -6.81 -9.74
CA SER A 7 12.04 -5.82 -9.53
C SER A 7 10.88 -6.42 -8.73
N MET A 8 10.40 -7.60 -9.14
CA MET A 8 9.29 -8.27 -8.47
C MET A 8 9.66 -8.72 -7.05
N LEU A 9 10.90 -9.16 -6.82
CA LEU A 9 11.37 -9.49 -5.48
C LEU A 9 11.30 -8.28 -4.54
N TRP A 10 11.83 -7.12 -4.97
CA TRP A 10 11.77 -5.90 -4.17
C TRP A 10 10.34 -5.39 -3.98
N PHE A 11 9.52 -5.45 -5.03
CA PHE A 11 8.11 -5.12 -4.97
C PHE A 11 7.36 -5.92 -3.90
N TRP A 12 7.44 -7.25 -3.93
CA TRP A 12 6.69 -8.09 -3.00
C TRP A 12 7.16 -7.92 -1.56
N ILE A 13 8.46 -7.76 -1.33
CA ILE A 13 8.99 -7.47 0.00
C ILE A 13 8.44 -6.11 0.50
N CYS A 14 8.50 -5.07 -0.34
CA CYS A 14 7.97 -3.75 0.01
C CYS A 14 6.48 -3.80 0.31
N TYR A 15 5.70 -4.45 -0.56
CA TYR A 15 4.26 -4.61 -0.41
C TYR A 15 3.89 -5.27 0.92
N ILE A 16 4.54 -6.40 1.25
CA ILE A 16 4.29 -7.10 2.52
C ILE A 16 4.65 -6.20 3.71
N ILE A 17 5.79 -5.52 3.67
CA ILE A 17 6.23 -4.65 4.77
C ILE A 17 5.25 -3.50 4.98
N VAL A 18 4.85 -2.77 3.92
CA VAL A 18 3.93 -1.63 4.06
C VAL A 18 2.55 -2.08 4.56
N THR A 19 2.07 -3.25 4.12
CA THR A 19 0.83 -3.84 4.63
C THR A 19 0.93 -4.16 6.11
N LEU A 20 2.04 -4.77 6.55
CA LEU A 20 2.27 -5.09 7.96
C LEU A 20 2.38 -3.82 8.83
N VAL A 21 3.00 -2.75 8.32
CA VAL A 21 3.06 -1.46 9.01
C VAL A 21 1.67 -0.86 9.17
N GLY A 22 0.84 -0.87 8.12
CA GLY A 22 -0.54 -0.38 8.19
C GLY A 22 -1.38 -1.17 9.18
N ILE A 23 -1.37 -2.51 9.09
CA ILE A 23 -2.06 -3.40 10.02
C ILE A 23 -1.57 -3.16 11.45
N GLY A 24 -0.26 -3.11 11.66
CA GLY A 24 0.36 -2.89 12.96
C GLY A 24 -0.07 -1.55 13.58
N HIS A 25 -0.14 -0.48 12.80
CA HIS A 25 -0.62 0.81 13.28
C HIS A 25 -2.12 0.77 13.64
N THR A 26 -2.97 0.16 12.82
CA THR A 26 -4.39 0.00 13.17
C THR A 26 -4.57 -0.84 14.44
N VAL A 27 -3.81 -1.93 14.59
CA VAL A 27 -3.79 -2.77 15.80
C VAL A 27 -3.34 -1.96 17.01
N PHE A 28 -2.29 -1.14 16.88
CA PHE A 28 -1.83 -0.24 17.95
C PHE A 28 -2.93 0.75 18.36
N ASN A 29 -3.60 1.38 17.39
CA ASN A 29 -4.71 2.32 17.65
C ASN A 29 -5.85 1.65 18.43
N ILE A 30 -6.23 0.43 18.05
CA ILE A 30 -7.32 -0.30 18.70
C ILE A 30 -6.92 -0.76 20.12
N TYR A 31 -5.78 -1.46 20.26
CA TYR A 31 -5.46 -2.13 21.53
C TYR A 31 -4.74 -1.24 22.53
N VAL A 32 -3.91 -0.31 22.06
CA VAL A 32 -3.12 0.59 22.93
C VAL A 32 -3.88 1.89 23.16
N LEU A 33 -4.35 2.55 22.09
CA LEU A 33 -5.08 3.82 22.21
C LEU A 33 -6.57 3.65 22.50
N LYS A 34 -7.07 2.40 22.59
CA LYS A 34 -8.46 2.05 22.92
C LYS A 34 -9.50 2.63 21.94
N MET A 35 -9.10 2.86 20.70
CA MET A 35 -10.00 3.31 19.64
C MET A 35 -10.92 2.15 19.20
N SER A 36 -12.10 2.49 18.67
CA SER A 36 -13.06 1.47 18.23
C SER A 36 -12.55 0.67 17.02
N PRO A 37 -12.73 -0.66 17.02
CA PRO A 37 -12.42 -1.51 15.86
C PRO A 37 -13.50 -1.39 14.78
N MET A 38 -13.26 -1.99 13.61
CA MET A 38 -14.26 -2.16 12.56
C MET A 38 -15.47 -2.97 13.04
N ASP A 39 -16.66 -2.56 12.62
CA ASP A 39 -17.91 -3.29 12.83
C ASP A 39 -18.80 -3.26 11.57
N LYS A 40 -20.05 -3.72 11.69
CA LYS A 40 -20.98 -3.82 10.54
C LYS A 40 -21.41 -2.47 9.96
N ASN A 41 -21.29 -1.39 10.74
CA ASN A 41 -21.81 -0.06 10.41
C ASN A 41 -20.69 0.96 10.23
N SER A 42 -19.44 0.62 10.55
CA SER A 42 -18.32 1.55 10.60
C SER A 42 -17.00 0.86 10.31
N MET A 43 -16.10 1.59 9.62
CA MET A 43 -14.70 1.20 9.50
C MET A 43 -13.91 1.32 10.81
N GLY A 44 -14.52 1.81 11.89
CA GLY A 44 -13.89 1.93 13.20
C GLY A 44 -12.91 3.11 13.30
N GLU A 45 -12.85 3.73 14.46
CA GLU A 45 -11.98 4.89 14.70
C GLU A 45 -10.51 4.54 14.48
N GLY A 46 -10.09 3.35 14.92
CA GLY A 46 -8.70 2.92 14.83
C GLY A 46 -8.19 2.92 13.39
N TYR A 47 -9.01 2.42 12.46
CA TYR A 47 -8.68 2.36 11.03
C TYR A 47 -8.80 3.74 10.36
N GLU A 48 -9.87 4.48 10.67
CA GLU A 48 -10.09 5.84 10.17
C GLU A 48 -8.91 6.77 10.47
N LYS A 49 -8.33 6.64 11.66
CA LYS A 49 -7.13 7.39 12.07
C LYS A 49 -5.84 6.87 11.45
N THR A 50 -5.79 5.61 11.02
CA THR A 50 -4.64 5.04 10.30
C THR A 50 -4.62 5.47 8.82
N LYS A 51 -5.77 5.55 8.13
CA LYS A 51 -5.85 5.86 6.68
C LYS A 51 -4.95 7.02 6.20
N PRO A 52 -4.91 8.19 6.87
CA PRO A 52 -4.07 9.32 6.44
C PRO A 52 -2.57 9.04 6.41
N TRP A 53 -2.11 8.03 7.15
CA TRP A 53 -0.71 7.67 7.24
C TRP A 53 -0.25 6.69 6.16
N HIS A 54 -1.19 5.98 5.53
CA HIS A 54 -0.83 5.00 4.51
C HIS A 54 -0.07 5.60 3.32
N PRO A 55 -0.43 6.78 2.77
CA PRO A 55 0.39 7.41 1.74
C PRO A 55 1.83 7.69 2.20
N LEU A 56 2.02 8.07 3.47
CA LEU A 56 3.35 8.33 4.04
C LEU A 56 4.19 7.06 4.12
N TYR A 57 3.59 5.94 4.54
CA TYR A 57 4.31 4.66 4.57
C TYR A 57 4.68 4.20 3.17
N ASN A 58 3.77 4.37 2.22
CA ASN A 58 3.99 3.99 0.84
C ASN A 58 5.10 4.83 0.20
N ILE A 59 5.06 6.16 0.30
CA ILE A 59 6.11 7.00 -0.33
C ILE A 59 7.49 6.68 0.27
N ILE A 60 7.59 6.47 1.58
CA ILE A 60 8.88 6.16 2.20
C ILE A 60 9.38 4.79 1.75
N LEU A 61 8.55 3.75 1.87
CA LEU A 61 8.99 2.38 1.60
C LEU A 61 9.19 2.15 0.09
N PHE A 62 8.25 2.56 -0.75
CA PHE A 62 8.39 2.36 -2.19
C PHE A 62 9.52 3.18 -2.79
N SER A 63 9.83 4.39 -2.30
CA SER A 63 11.04 5.10 -2.74
C SER A 63 12.33 4.39 -2.31
N ILE A 64 12.39 3.83 -1.08
CA ILE A 64 13.57 3.07 -0.62
C ILE A 64 13.75 1.80 -1.47
N PHE A 65 12.68 1.03 -1.68
CA PHE A 65 12.76 -0.23 -2.42
C PHE A 65 12.95 0.00 -3.93
N GLY A 66 12.36 1.07 -4.48
CA GLY A 66 12.64 1.53 -5.83
C GLY A 66 14.11 1.90 -5.99
N TYR A 67 14.69 2.63 -5.03
CA TYR A 67 16.12 2.95 -5.02
C TYR A 67 17.01 1.69 -4.94
N LEU A 68 16.67 0.70 -4.10
CA LEU A 68 17.38 -0.57 -4.03
C LEU A 68 17.35 -1.34 -5.35
N TYR A 69 16.20 -1.34 -6.03
CA TYR A 69 16.07 -1.93 -7.36
C TYR A 69 16.93 -1.19 -8.40
N MET A 70 16.80 0.14 -8.47
CA MET A 70 17.53 0.96 -9.44
C MET A 70 19.06 0.86 -9.27
N ASN A 71 19.56 0.77 -8.04
CA ASN A 71 20.98 0.56 -7.75
C ASN A 71 21.50 -0.82 -8.19
N GLY A 72 20.62 -1.79 -8.37
CA GLY A 72 20.98 -3.13 -8.85
C GLY A 72 21.04 -3.24 -10.38
N LEU A 73 20.69 -2.18 -11.11
CA LEU A 73 20.70 -2.14 -12.57
C LEU A 73 22.07 -1.75 -13.10
N VAL A 74 22.41 -2.21 -14.31
CA VAL A 74 23.67 -1.86 -14.97
C VAL A 74 23.65 -0.39 -15.40
N GLU A 75 22.54 0.07 -15.98
CA GLU A 75 22.34 1.46 -16.40
C GLU A 75 20.97 1.99 -15.93
N PRO A 76 20.88 2.55 -14.72
CA PRO A 76 19.63 3.13 -14.23
C PRO A 76 19.23 4.36 -15.05
N THR A 77 18.01 4.36 -15.61
CA THR A 77 17.46 5.48 -16.38
C THR A 77 16.11 5.96 -15.83
N TRP A 78 15.74 7.21 -16.16
CA TRP A 78 14.42 7.75 -15.83
C TRP A 78 13.27 6.96 -16.45
N GLN A 79 13.45 6.46 -17.68
CA GLN A 79 12.43 5.64 -18.34
C GLN A 79 12.19 4.34 -17.56
N GLU A 80 13.25 3.72 -17.08
CA GLU A 80 13.19 2.49 -16.31
C GLU A 80 12.51 2.70 -14.95
N ALA A 81 12.80 3.81 -14.26
CA ALA A 81 12.11 4.19 -13.03
C ALA A 81 10.59 4.39 -13.24
N ILE A 82 10.19 5.14 -14.27
CA ILE A 82 8.77 5.43 -14.57
C ILE A 82 8.02 4.14 -14.92
N ILE A 83 8.61 3.27 -15.75
CA ILE A 83 8.01 1.97 -16.10
C ILE A 83 7.85 1.10 -14.85
N THR A 84 8.85 1.13 -13.95
CA THR A 84 8.81 0.37 -12.69
C THR A 84 7.71 0.87 -11.78
N GLY A 85 7.63 2.16 -11.51
CA GLY A 85 6.57 2.76 -10.71
C GLY A 85 5.18 2.47 -11.29
N ALA A 86 5.02 2.55 -12.62
CA ALA A 86 3.75 2.25 -13.28
C ALA A 86 3.32 0.79 -13.11
N ILE A 87 4.26 -0.16 -13.27
CA ILE A 87 3.98 -1.59 -13.08
C ILE A 87 3.65 -1.87 -11.61
N TRP A 88 4.44 -1.35 -10.67
CA TRP A 88 4.22 -1.56 -9.24
C TRP A 88 2.88 -0.99 -8.79
N ALA A 89 2.54 0.24 -9.18
CA ALA A 89 1.25 0.84 -8.88
C ALA A 89 0.08 0.04 -9.50
N GLY A 90 0.23 -0.40 -10.75
CA GLY A 90 -0.76 -1.24 -11.42
C GLY A 90 -1.01 -2.57 -10.72
N ILE A 91 0.06 -3.24 -10.27
CA ILE A 91 -0.05 -4.49 -9.50
C ILE A 91 -0.74 -4.21 -8.15
N CYS A 92 -0.35 -3.17 -7.42
CA CYS A 92 -1.00 -2.82 -6.14
C CYS A 92 -2.49 -2.55 -6.30
N ILE A 93 -2.91 -1.79 -7.32
CA ILE A 93 -4.34 -1.53 -7.58
C ILE A 93 -5.13 -2.83 -7.72
N VAL A 94 -4.58 -3.82 -8.44
CA VAL A 94 -5.24 -5.12 -8.62
C VAL A 94 -5.24 -5.91 -7.32
N PHE A 95 -4.07 -6.08 -6.69
CA PHE A 95 -3.92 -6.92 -5.50
C PHE A 95 -4.66 -6.37 -4.29
N ASP A 96 -4.75 -5.05 -4.12
CA ASP A 96 -5.50 -4.46 -3.03
C ASP A 96 -6.99 -4.74 -3.13
N VAL A 97 -7.55 -4.78 -4.34
CA VAL A 97 -8.95 -5.18 -4.54
C VAL A 97 -9.14 -6.65 -4.14
N PHE A 98 -8.22 -7.53 -4.52
CA PHE A 98 -8.29 -8.92 -4.11
C PHE A 98 -8.16 -9.08 -2.59
N GLY A 99 -7.15 -8.44 -1.99
CA GLY A 99 -6.82 -8.56 -0.58
C GLY A 99 -7.88 -7.94 0.33
N TRP A 100 -8.32 -6.71 0.03
CA TRP A 100 -9.14 -5.91 0.93
C TRP A 100 -10.64 -5.94 0.60
N VAL A 101 -11.04 -6.29 -0.62
CA VAL A 101 -12.46 -6.21 -1.03
C VAL A 101 -13.05 -7.59 -1.31
N LEU A 102 -12.37 -8.39 -2.15
CA LEU A 102 -12.89 -9.66 -2.63
C LEU A 102 -12.74 -10.79 -1.61
N ILE A 103 -11.56 -10.92 -1.00
CA ILE A 103 -11.30 -11.92 0.04
C ILE A 103 -11.92 -11.43 1.35
N LYS A 104 -12.82 -12.23 1.94
CA LYS A 104 -13.50 -11.86 3.18
C LYS A 104 -12.65 -12.23 4.40
N HIS A 105 -12.34 -11.22 5.20
CA HIS A 105 -11.64 -11.30 6.47
C HIS A 105 -12.17 -10.20 7.41
N PRO A 106 -11.82 -10.16 8.70
CA PRO A 106 -12.39 -9.21 9.66
C PRO A 106 -12.20 -7.71 9.33
N TRP A 107 -11.31 -7.38 8.39
CA TRP A 107 -11.04 -6.02 7.92
C TRP A 107 -11.36 -5.82 6.44
N SER A 108 -12.14 -6.73 5.83
CA SER A 108 -12.52 -6.58 4.43
C SER A 108 -13.50 -5.43 4.26
N LEU A 109 -13.27 -4.62 3.24
CA LEU A 109 -14.06 -3.47 2.85
C LEU A 109 -15.06 -3.82 1.75
N SER A 110 -16.13 -3.06 1.65
CA SER A 110 -16.96 -2.98 0.45
C SER A 110 -16.28 -2.14 -0.62
N PHE A 111 -16.74 -2.28 -1.87
CA PHE A 111 -16.28 -1.43 -2.97
C PHE A 111 -16.48 0.06 -2.70
N LYS A 112 -17.58 0.43 -2.04
CA LYS A 112 -17.85 1.82 -1.65
C LYS A 112 -16.82 2.30 -0.63
N GLU A 113 -16.60 1.52 0.42
CA GLU A 113 -15.64 1.88 1.47
C GLU A 113 -14.23 2.03 0.91
N PHE A 114 -13.83 1.14 0.00
CA PHE A 114 -12.50 1.15 -0.61
C PHE A 114 -12.30 2.28 -1.63
N TYR A 115 -13.26 2.54 -2.52
CA TYR A 115 -13.06 3.50 -3.61
C TYR A 115 -13.62 4.91 -3.34
N ILE A 116 -14.60 5.03 -2.45
CA ILE A 116 -15.26 6.31 -2.15
C ILE A 116 -14.86 6.78 -0.75
N ASP A 117 -15.11 5.98 0.29
CA ASP A 117 -14.93 6.43 1.68
C ASP A 117 -13.45 6.43 2.13
N TYR A 118 -12.58 5.74 1.38
CA TYR A 118 -11.13 5.80 1.55
C TYR A 118 -10.53 7.09 0.96
N GLN A 119 -11.22 7.77 0.04
CA GLN A 119 -10.66 8.96 -0.59
C GLN A 119 -10.39 10.07 0.46
N PRO A 120 -9.32 10.87 0.29
CA PRO A 120 -8.39 10.89 -0.84
C PRO A 120 -7.23 9.87 -0.71
N TRP A 121 -7.18 9.11 0.39
CA TRP A 121 -5.96 8.41 0.80
C TRP A 121 -5.56 7.29 -0.16
N ILE A 122 -6.53 6.56 -0.73
CA ILE A 122 -6.23 5.47 -1.67
C ILE A 122 -5.58 5.98 -2.95
N THR A 123 -6.04 7.13 -3.46
CA THR A 123 -5.42 7.78 -4.61
C THR A 123 -4.00 8.24 -4.28
N LEU A 124 -3.79 8.82 -3.10
CA LEU A 124 -2.46 9.25 -2.65
C LEU A 124 -1.50 8.07 -2.45
N ILE A 125 -1.98 6.91 -2.02
CA ILE A 125 -1.19 5.67 -1.94
C ILE A 125 -0.69 5.28 -3.34
N TYR A 126 -1.57 5.22 -4.35
CA TYR A 126 -1.16 4.81 -5.70
C TYR A 126 -0.23 5.81 -6.37
N ILE A 127 -0.42 7.11 -6.12
CA ILE A 127 0.53 8.14 -6.56
C ILE A 127 1.88 7.93 -5.85
N ALA A 128 1.89 7.66 -4.55
CA ALA A 128 3.11 7.44 -3.79
C ALA A 128 3.88 6.18 -4.22
N ILE A 129 3.19 5.13 -4.69
CA ILE A 129 3.83 3.93 -5.24
C ILE A 129 4.43 4.19 -6.63
N PHE A 130 3.77 5.05 -7.41
CA PHE A 130 4.21 5.39 -8.76
C PHE A 130 5.46 6.29 -8.78
N LEU A 131 5.58 7.21 -7.82
CA LEU A 131 6.67 8.18 -7.70
C LEU A 131 7.94 7.57 -7.10
#